data_AF-A0A7C1PB72-F1
#
_entry.id   AF-A0A7C1PB72-F1
#
_cell.length_a   1.000
_cell.length_b   1.000
_cell.length_c   1.000
_cell.angle_alpha   90.00
_cell.angle_beta   90.00
_cell.angle_gamma   90.00
#
_symmetry.space_group_name_H-M   'P 1'
#
loop_
_entity.id
_entity.type
_entity.pdbx_description
1 polymer ?
#
loop_
_entity_poly.entity_id
_entity_poly.type
_entity_poly.pdbx_seq_one_letter_code
_entity_poly.pdbx_strand_id
1 'polypeptide(L)'
;MSRRIPIRQAFTLVELLVVIAIISILMGLLMAAVQKVRDSSFRAENTDRISQINAAVALAKAKGGMDYVWSGTFRLRSSYSPNDPEVDLLKRMFPQMDLTNNGLPTSAQADLTPNQALLFLLTGGTPLNYMGFSNNSRQPFTPPSVPGETRKGPWLQVTPKMLQPGPNGHAQLVDPWNTPYIVFAATKGKPNNYATNMDGTPQVWPTGTVTVTPYQSGGKYLNESGFQLISAGRNRLFGPGGTDFPATTREGDDDQANFSRSILRAGFN
;
A
#
# COMPACT_ATOMS: atom_id res chain seq x y z
N MET A 1 -69.47 -1.82 -42.48
CA MET A 1 -68.40 -1.65 -41.46
C MET A 1 -67.09 -1.34 -42.19
N SER A 2 -66.64 -0.08 -42.16
CA SER A 2 -65.41 0.35 -42.85
C SER A 2 -64.20 0.14 -41.93
N ARG A 3 -63.34 -0.81 -42.28
CA ARG A 3 -62.12 -1.16 -41.53
C ARG A 3 -61.00 -0.21 -41.99
N ARG A 4 -60.75 0.86 -41.23
CA ARG A 4 -59.60 1.76 -41.48
C ARG A 4 -58.32 0.97 -41.26
N ILE A 5 -57.56 0.72 -42.32
CA ILE A 5 -56.23 0.13 -42.24
C ILE A 5 -55.32 1.20 -41.61
N PRO A 6 -54.69 0.95 -40.45
CA PRO A 6 -53.76 1.90 -39.86
C PRO A 6 -52.55 2.02 -40.78
N ILE A 7 -52.35 3.20 -41.35
CA ILE A 7 -51.15 3.54 -42.12
C ILE A 7 -49.99 3.48 -41.14
N ARG A 8 -49.14 2.45 -41.25
CA ARG A 8 -47.89 2.40 -40.51
C ARG A 8 -46.97 3.46 -41.10
N GLN A 9 -46.68 4.51 -40.33
CA GLN A 9 -45.70 5.52 -40.71
C GLN A 9 -44.32 4.84 -40.78
N ALA A 10 -43.76 4.76 -41.99
CA ALA A 10 -42.41 4.29 -42.20
C ALA A 10 -41.44 5.40 -41.79
N PHE A 11 -40.44 5.04 -40.98
CA PHE A 11 -39.42 5.97 -40.49
C PHE A 11 -38.59 6.48 -41.68
N THR A 12 -38.39 7.79 -41.78
CA THR A 12 -37.59 8.39 -42.85
C THR A 12 -36.09 8.21 -42.56
N LEU A 13 -35.27 8.15 -43.61
CA LEU A 13 -33.80 8.06 -43.49
C LEU A 13 -33.23 9.24 -42.68
N VAL A 14 -33.83 10.43 -42.85
CA VAL A 14 -33.45 11.65 -42.13
C VAL A 14 -33.71 11.52 -40.64
N GLU A 15 -34.89 11.03 -40.23
CA GLU A 15 -35.20 10.81 -38.81
C GLU A 15 -34.23 9.81 -38.18
N LEU A 16 -33.87 8.74 -38.89
CA LEU A 16 -32.88 7.78 -38.40
C LEU A 16 -31.48 8.42 -38.25
N LEU A 17 -31.07 9.26 -39.21
CA LEU A 17 -29.78 9.93 -39.18
C LEU A 17 -29.68 10.91 -38.01
N VAL A 18 -30.74 11.69 -37.75
CA VAL A 18 -30.80 12.61 -36.61
C VAL A 18 -30.70 11.85 -35.29
N VAL A 19 -31.39 10.72 -35.15
CA VAL A 19 -31.33 9.89 -33.93
C VAL A 19 -29.91 9.38 -33.68
N ILE A 20 -29.24 8.87 -34.71
CA ILE A 20 -27.85 8.39 -34.57
C ILE A 20 -26.89 9.54 -34.23
N ALA A 21 -27.09 10.73 -34.82
CA ALA A 21 -26.29 11.91 -34.50
C ALA A 21 -26.42 12.30 -33.02
N ILE A 22 -27.65 12.32 -32.48
CA ILE A 22 -27.90 12.62 -31.06
C ILE A 22 -27.26 11.56 -30.16
N ILE A 23 -27.45 10.27 -30.46
CA ILE A 23 -26.85 9.18 -29.65
C ILE A 23 -25.32 9.27 -29.65
N SER A 24 -24.71 9.58 -30.79
CA SER A 24 -23.25 9.72 -30.91
C SER A 24 -22.71 10.86 -30.04
N ILE A 25 -23.41 12.01 -30.02
CA ILE A 25 -23.06 13.14 -29.15
C ILE A 25 -23.20 12.75 -27.67
N LEU A 26 -24.32 12.12 -27.29
CA LEU A 26 -24.56 11.68 -25.91
C LEU A 26 -23.49 10.69 -25.44
N MET A 27 -23.12 9.71 -26.26
CA MET A 27 -22.07 8.74 -25.94
C MET A 27 -20.69 9.40 -25.82
N GLY A 28 -20.37 10.39 -26.66
CA GLY A 28 -19.14 11.16 -26.56
C GLY A 28 -19.01 11.91 -25.23
N LEU A 29 -20.10 12.52 -24.76
CA LEU A 29 -20.13 13.22 -23.46
C LEU A 29 -20.01 12.25 -22.27
N LEU A 30 -20.61 11.06 -22.38
CA LEU A 30 -20.55 10.04 -21.33
C LEU A 30 -19.13 9.50 -21.11
N MET A 31 -18.35 9.32 -22.17
CA MET A 31 -16.98 8.77 -22.06
C MET A 31 -16.07 9.64 -21.18
N ALA A 32 -16.07 10.96 -21.39
CA ALA A 32 -15.28 11.89 -20.60
C ALA A 32 -15.74 11.93 -19.14
N ALA A 33 -17.05 11.89 -18.90
CA ALA A 33 -17.62 11.85 -17.55
C ALA A 33 -17.21 10.57 -16.78
N VAL A 34 -17.26 9.41 -17.44
CA VAL A 34 -16.88 8.12 -16.83
C VAL A 34 -15.40 8.09 -16.44
N GLN A 35 -14.51 8.67 -17.25
CA GLN A 35 -13.09 8.76 -16.93
C GLN A 35 -12.84 9.57 -15.66
N LYS A 36 -13.49 10.75 -15.54
CA LYS A 36 -13.40 11.58 -14.33
C LYS A 36 -13.89 10.85 -13.07
N VAL A 37 -14.98 10.08 -13.18
CA VAL A 37 -15.51 9.29 -12.07
C VAL A 37 -14.53 8.17 -11.66
N ARG A 38 -13.91 7.49 -12.62
CA ARG A 38 -12.89 6.45 -12.34
C ARG A 38 -11.68 7.00 -11.61
N ASP A 39 -11.16 8.14 -12.06
CA ASP A 39 -10.02 8.80 -11.40
C ASP A 39 -10.36 9.21 -9.96
N SER A 40 -11.56 9.74 -9.73
CA SER A 40 -12.04 10.04 -8.38
C SER A 40 -12.19 8.79 -7.52
N SER A 41 -12.68 7.69 -8.10
CA SER A 41 -12.84 6.41 -7.40
C SER A 41 -11.48 5.85 -6.95
N PHE A 42 -10.46 5.87 -7.80
CA PHE A 42 -9.13 5.41 -7.44
C PHE A 42 -8.48 6.28 -6.37
N ARG A 43 -8.66 7.60 -6.45
CA ARG A 43 -8.19 8.52 -5.40
C ARG A 43 -8.84 8.24 -4.05
N ALA A 44 -10.14 7.99 -4.02
CA ALA A 44 -10.87 7.61 -2.80
C ALA A 44 -10.40 6.25 -2.27
N GLU A 45 -10.31 5.24 -3.14
CA GLU A 45 -9.85 3.90 -2.79
C GLU A 45 -8.44 3.90 -2.19
N ASN A 46 -7.52 4.69 -2.76
CA ASN A 46 -6.16 4.81 -2.23
C ASN A 46 -6.14 5.41 -0.82
N THR A 47 -6.96 6.44 -0.59
CA THR A 47 -7.11 7.08 0.73
C THR A 47 -7.60 6.07 1.77
N ASP A 48 -8.59 5.26 1.39
CA ASP A 48 -9.13 4.22 2.26
C ASP A 48 -8.10 3.11 2.55
N ARG A 49 -7.35 2.65 1.52
CA ARG A 49 -6.26 1.67 1.69
C ARG A 49 -5.19 2.18 2.65
N ILE A 50 -4.74 3.42 2.47
CA ILE A 50 -3.76 4.07 3.34
C ILE A 50 -4.28 4.17 4.77
N SER A 51 -5.54 4.57 4.96
CA SER A 51 -6.18 4.66 6.27
C SER A 51 -6.23 3.29 6.97
N GLN A 52 -6.55 2.22 6.24
CA GLN A 52 -6.53 0.86 6.77
C GLN A 52 -5.12 0.41 7.19
N ILE A 53 -4.10 0.73 6.39
CA ILE A 53 -2.70 0.42 6.74
C ILE A 53 -2.28 1.21 7.99
N ASN A 54 -2.61 2.49 8.08
CA ASN A 54 -2.33 3.32 9.26
C ASN A 54 -2.98 2.74 10.52
N ALA A 55 -4.26 2.36 10.43
CA ALA A 55 -4.98 1.74 11.54
C ALA A 55 -4.35 0.40 11.96
N ALA A 56 -3.95 -0.43 10.98
CA ALA A 56 -3.27 -1.69 11.23
C ALA A 56 -1.93 -1.48 11.94
N VAL A 57 -1.12 -0.51 11.51
CA VAL A 57 0.14 -0.14 12.17
C VAL A 57 -0.09 0.33 13.60
N ALA A 58 -1.11 1.17 13.84
CA ALA A 58 -1.45 1.64 15.18
C ALA A 58 -1.88 0.48 16.09
N LEU A 59 -2.66 -0.47 15.58
CA LEU A 59 -3.05 -1.68 16.30
C LEU A 59 -1.85 -2.59 16.59
N ALA A 60 -0.94 -2.77 15.62
CA ALA A 60 0.29 -3.54 15.81
C ALA A 60 1.24 -2.88 16.82
N LYS A 61 1.31 -1.54 16.86
CA LYS A 61 2.01 -0.80 17.92
C LYS A 61 1.39 -1.05 19.30
N ALA A 62 0.08 -0.89 19.42
CA ALA A 62 -0.61 -0.97 20.71
C ALA A 62 -0.74 -2.39 21.26
N LYS A 63 -0.99 -3.39 20.40
CA LYS A 63 -1.26 -4.78 20.81
C LYS A 63 -0.19 -5.77 20.37
N GLY A 64 0.61 -5.41 19.37
CA GLY A 64 1.59 -6.29 18.73
C GLY A 64 3.01 -6.16 19.24
N GLY A 65 3.33 -5.17 20.09
CA GLY A 65 4.70 -4.93 20.55
C GLY A 65 5.62 -4.36 19.47
N MET A 66 5.05 -3.86 18.37
CA MET A 66 5.79 -3.25 17.27
C MET A 66 6.02 -1.76 17.58
N ASP A 67 7.00 -1.41 18.41
CA ASP A 67 7.19 -0.01 18.87
C ASP A 67 7.43 0.98 17.71
N TYR A 68 8.07 0.51 16.63
CA TYR A 68 8.42 1.30 15.46
C TYR A 68 8.13 0.53 14.18
N VAL A 69 8.00 1.26 13.07
CA VAL A 69 7.88 0.66 11.73
C VAL A 69 9.27 0.41 11.18
N TRP A 70 9.49 -0.76 10.59
CA TRP A 70 10.77 -1.09 10.00
C TRP A 70 11.06 -0.21 8.77
N SER A 71 12.25 0.39 8.73
CA SER A 71 12.63 1.40 7.73
C SER A 71 13.71 0.94 6.74
N GLY A 72 14.28 -0.25 6.91
CA GLY A 72 15.39 -0.75 6.07
C GLY A 72 15.07 -2.07 5.37
N THR A 73 16.08 -2.71 4.79
CA THR A 73 15.95 -4.09 4.30
C THR A 73 15.79 -5.02 5.50
N PHE A 74 14.68 -5.74 5.58
CA PHE A 74 14.43 -6.73 6.64
C PHE A 74 14.92 -8.09 6.15
N ARG A 75 16.02 -8.59 6.71
CA ARG A 75 16.60 -9.86 6.27
C ARG A 75 15.88 -11.01 6.95
N LEU A 76 14.97 -11.69 6.26
CA LEU A 76 14.30 -12.87 6.79
C LEU A 76 15.22 -14.10 6.63
N ARG A 77 15.63 -14.71 7.74
CA ARG A 77 16.61 -15.81 7.82
C ARG A 77 16.09 -16.98 8.67
N SER A 78 16.66 -18.17 8.51
CA SER A 78 16.36 -19.34 9.38
C SER A 78 16.88 -19.18 10.80
N SER A 79 17.92 -18.37 10.99
CA SER A 79 18.55 -18.13 12.27
C SER A 79 19.09 -16.71 12.32
N TYR A 80 18.99 -16.06 13.48
CA TYR A 80 19.56 -14.74 13.72
C TYR A 80 20.64 -14.79 14.81
N SER A 81 21.66 -13.96 14.64
CA SER A 81 22.61 -13.62 15.68
C SER A 81 21.97 -12.64 16.69
N PRO A 82 22.31 -12.68 17.99
CA PRO A 82 21.78 -11.74 18.98
C PRO A 82 21.99 -10.26 18.65
N ASN A 83 22.98 -9.94 17.80
CA ASN A 83 23.33 -8.58 17.40
C ASN A 83 22.69 -8.13 16.08
N ASP A 84 21.91 -9.00 15.42
CA ASP A 84 21.24 -8.63 14.18
C ASP A 84 20.15 -7.57 14.46
N PRO A 85 20.03 -6.53 13.62
CA PRO A 85 19.12 -5.41 13.88
C PRO A 85 17.64 -5.84 13.89
N GLU A 86 17.26 -6.88 13.15
CA GLU A 86 15.91 -7.43 13.10
C GLU A 86 15.48 -8.03 14.45
N VAL A 87 16.44 -8.53 15.23
CA VAL A 87 16.19 -9.24 16.48
C VAL A 87 15.60 -8.34 17.55
N ASP A 88 15.97 -7.06 17.60
CA ASP A 88 15.38 -6.11 18.57
C ASP A 88 13.88 -5.96 18.34
N LEU A 89 13.42 -5.82 17.08
CA LEU A 89 12.00 -5.74 16.77
C LEU A 89 11.29 -7.07 17.01
N LEU A 90 11.87 -8.16 16.54
CA LEU A 90 11.28 -9.49 16.65
C LEU A 90 11.11 -9.93 18.11
N LYS A 91 12.10 -9.69 18.97
CA LYS A 91 11.99 -9.99 20.42
C LYS A 91 11.02 -9.06 21.14
N ARG A 92 10.80 -7.83 20.68
CA ARG A 92 9.76 -6.95 21.26
C ARG A 92 8.36 -7.40 20.92
N MET A 93 8.14 -7.79 19.66
CA MET A 93 6.86 -8.32 19.22
C MET A 93 6.58 -9.71 19.82
N PHE A 94 7.61 -10.56 19.91
CA PHE A 94 7.53 -11.93 20.38
C PHE A 94 8.67 -12.24 21.35
N PRO A 95 8.51 -11.93 22.65
CA PRO A 95 9.57 -12.07 23.66
C PRO A 95 10.12 -13.48 23.83
N GLN A 96 9.32 -14.49 23.51
CA GLN A 96 9.69 -15.90 23.67
C GLN A 96 10.09 -16.58 22.35
N MET A 97 10.22 -15.83 21.25
CA MET A 97 10.47 -16.41 19.95
C MET A 97 11.83 -17.13 19.88
N ASP A 98 11.83 -18.33 19.30
CA ASP A 98 13.06 -19.05 18.98
C ASP A 98 13.71 -18.45 17.73
N LEU A 99 14.91 -17.90 17.91
CA LEU A 99 15.72 -17.28 16.85
C LEU A 99 16.73 -18.24 16.22
N THR A 100 16.82 -19.45 16.73
CA THR A 100 17.83 -20.44 16.32
C THR A 100 17.24 -21.57 15.49
N ASN A 101 15.97 -21.96 15.73
CA ASN A 101 15.34 -23.10 15.06
C ASN A 101 13.85 -22.89 14.72
N ASN A 102 13.54 -22.80 13.42
CA ASN A 102 12.22 -23.03 12.79
C ASN A 102 11.01 -22.21 13.29
N GLY A 103 11.17 -21.28 14.23
CA GLY A 103 10.12 -20.32 14.60
C GLY A 103 9.79 -19.33 13.47
N LEU A 104 10.68 -19.24 12.48
CA LEU A 104 10.57 -18.43 11.27
C LEU A 104 10.40 -19.34 10.04
N PRO A 105 9.66 -18.89 9.01
CA PRO A 105 9.35 -19.73 7.87
C PRO A 105 10.59 -19.92 6.96
N THR A 106 11.07 -21.16 6.84
CA THR A 106 12.23 -21.51 5.99
C THR A 106 11.95 -21.31 4.50
N SER A 107 10.69 -21.50 4.08
CA SER A 107 10.23 -21.27 2.71
C SER A 107 10.05 -19.79 2.33
N ALA A 108 10.30 -18.87 3.27
CA ALA A 108 10.06 -17.44 3.11
C ALA A 108 11.33 -16.60 3.30
N GLN A 109 12.52 -17.21 3.27
CA GLN A 109 13.76 -16.49 3.49
C GLN A 109 14.07 -15.58 2.30
N ALA A 110 14.17 -14.28 2.53
CA ALA A 110 14.53 -13.28 1.54
C ALA A 110 14.95 -11.99 2.22
N ASP A 111 15.55 -11.09 1.44
CA ASP A 111 15.75 -9.70 1.83
C ASP A 111 14.50 -8.92 1.44
N LEU A 112 13.74 -8.47 2.44
CA LEU A 112 12.46 -7.79 2.23
C LEU A 112 12.67 -6.29 2.16
N THR A 113 12.03 -5.64 1.20
CA THR A 113 11.94 -4.18 1.16
C THR A 113 11.08 -3.66 2.32
N PRO A 114 11.18 -2.38 2.71
CA PRO A 114 10.34 -1.81 3.78
C PRO A 114 8.83 -2.03 3.57
N ASN A 115 8.36 -2.01 2.31
CA ASN A 115 6.97 -2.32 1.98
C ASN A 115 6.63 -3.79 2.27
N GLN A 116 7.48 -4.72 1.82
CA GLN A 116 7.28 -6.15 2.06
C GLN A 116 7.41 -6.52 3.54
N ALA A 117 8.36 -5.89 4.24
CA ALA A 117 8.55 -6.05 5.69
C ALA A 117 7.32 -5.54 6.45
N LEU A 118 6.78 -4.38 6.08
CA LEU A 118 5.54 -3.85 6.66
C LEU A 118 4.39 -4.83 6.45
N LEU A 119 4.21 -5.33 5.23
CA LEU A 119 3.16 -6.31 4.93
C LEU A 119 3.33 -7.57 5.77
N PHE A 120 4.54 -8.13 5.80
CA PHE A 120 4.87 -9.33 6.59
C PHE A 120 4.57 -9.15 8.07
N LEU A 121 4.98 -8.02 8.65
CA LEU A 121 4.76 -7.69 10.06
C LEU A 121 3.29 -7.38 10.36
N LEU A 122 2.50 -6.87 9.42
CA LEU A 122 1.08 -6.59 9.66
C LEU A 122 0.17 -7.82 9.50
N THR A 123 0.62 -8.83 8.75
CA THR A 123 -0.22 -9.97 8.35
C THR A 123 0.23 -11.30 8.91
N GLY A 124 1.47 -11.42 9.41
CA GLY A 124 1.97 -12.62 10.10
C GLY A 124 2.01 -13.88 9.26
N GLY A 125 2.28 -13.75 7.95
CA GLY A 125 2.13 -14.82 6.97
C GLY A 125 3.42 -15.28 6.28
N THR A 126 3.35 -16.42 5.59
CA THR A 126 4.32 -16.76 4.54
C THR A 126 4.07 -15.86 3.32
N PRO A 127 4.96 -15.80 2.30
CA PRO A 127 4.99 -14.72 1.31
C PRO A 127 3.66 -14.49 0.55
N LEU A 128 2.79 -15.51 0.50
CA LEU A 128 1.49 -15.50 -0.17
C LEU A 128 0.32 -15.92 0.75
N ASN A 129 0.57 -16.18 2.05
CA ASN A 129 -0.45 -16.72 2.95
C ASN A 129 -0.56 -15.90 4.25
N TYR A 130 -1.48 -14.94 4.27
CA TYR A 130 -1.66 -13.90 5.29
C TYR A 130 -2.67 -14.28 6.36
N MET A 131 -2.37 -15.32 7.13
CA MET A 131 -3.31 -15.87 8.11
C MET A 131 -3.18 -15.29 9.53
N GLY A 132 -2.26 -14.36 9.79
CA GLY A 132 -1.98 -13.85 11.15
C GLY A 132 -0.96 -14.70 11.91
N PHE A 133 -0.49 -14.21 13.05
CA PHE A 133 0.52 -14.89 13.86
C PHE A 133 -0.08 -16.01 14.70
N SER A 134 0.67 -17.07 14.93
CA SER A 134 0.29 -18.12 15.89
C SER A 134 0.27 -17.56 17.32
N ASN A 135 -0.63 -18.06 18.16
CA ASN A 135 -0.59 -17.78 19.60
C ASN A 135 0.58 -18.47 20.31
N ASN A 136 1.25 -19.41 19.65
CA ASN A 136 2.51 -19.96 20.14
C ASN A 136 3.60 -18.88 20.09
N SER A 137 3.92 -18.33 21.27
CA SER A 137 4.88 -17.23 21.42
C SER A 137 6.32 -17.62 21.09
N ARG A 138 6.62 -18.92 20.96
CA ARG A 138 7.94 -19.44 20.53
C ARG A 138 8.08 -19.54 19.02
N GLN A 139 6.99 -19.78 18.30
CA GLN A 139 6.98 -19.99 16.85
C GLN A 139 5.79 -19.23 16.22
N PRO A 140 5.85 -17.90 16.16
CA PRO A 140 4.71 -17.09 15.74
C PRO A 140 4.39 -17.21 14.24
N PHE A 141 5.31 -17.72 13.42
CA PHE A 141 5.17 -17.81 11.96
C PHE A 141 4.86 -19.22 11.42
N THR A 142 4.81 -20.24 12.27
CA THR A 142 4.50 -21.59 11.83
C THR A 142 3.00 -21.75 11.58
N PRO A 143 2.60 -22.52 10.55
CA PRO A 143 1.21 -22.93 10.40
C PRO A 143 0.77 -23.78 11.60
N PRO A 144 -0.53 -23.85 11.93
CA PRO A 144 -1.02 -24.49 13.15
C PRO A 144 -0.61 -25.96 13.13
N SER A 145 0.16 -26.36 14.13
CA SER A 145 0.63 -27.75 14.25
C SER A 145 -0.16 -28.54 15.28
N VAL A 146 -1.04 -27.86 16.05
CA VAL A 146 -1.86 -28.47 17.10
C VAL A 146 -3.34 -28.08 16.96
N PRO A 147 -4.29 -29.02 17.10
CA PRO A 147 -5.73 -28.70 17.17
C PRO A 147 -6.03 -27.75 18.33
N GLY A 148 -6.67 -26.60 18.05
CA GLY A 148 -7.05 -25.60 19.05
C GLY A 148 -6.12 -24.39 19.16
N GLU A 149 -5.05 -24.32 18.37
CA GLU A 149 -4.24 -23.09 18.26
C GLU A 149 -5.06 -21.97 17.60
N THR A 150 -5.33 -20.94 18.41
CA THR A 150 -5.93 -19.69 17.95
C THR A 150 -4.83 -18.77 17.38
N ARG A 151 -5.19 -17.87 16.47
CA ARG A 151 -4.25 -16.93 15.86
C ARG A 151 -4.43 -15.53 16.41
N LYS A 152 -3.33 -14.80 16.60
CA LYS A 152 -3.34 -13.35 16.69
C LYS A 152 -3.56 -12.85 15.26
N GLY A 153 -4.82 -12.54 14.96
CA GLY A 153 -5.29 -12.28 13.60
C GLY A 153 -4.44 -11.22 12.87
N PRO A 154 -4.45 -11.25 11.52
CA PRO A 154 -3.73 -10.25 10.75
C PRO A 154 -4.27 -8.86 11.13
N TRP A 155 -3.38 -7.94 11.47
CA TRP A 155 -3.75 -6.56 11.80
C TRP A 155 -4.25 -5.81 10.57
N LEU A 156 -3.75 -6.18 9.40
CA LEU A 156 -4.21 -5.71 8.10
C LEU A 156 -4.90 -6.83 7.34
N GLN A 157 -6.16 -6.63 6.96
CA GLN A 157 -6.84 -7.51 6.02
C GLN A 157 -6.44 -7.12 4.59
N VAL A 158 -5.79 -8.03 3.89
CA VAL A 158 -5.33 -7.78 2.52
C VAL A 158 -6.23 -8.47 1.50
N THR A 159 -6.55 -7.76 0.43
CA THR A 159 -7.26 -8.30 -0.72
C THR A 159 -6.30 -8.51 -1.88
N PRO A 160 -6.58 -9.41 -2.85
CA PRO A 160 -5.69 -9.63 -3.99
C PRO A 160 -5.38 -8.37 -4.80
N LYS A 161 -6.26 -7.37 -4.80
CA LYS A 161 -6.08 -6.08 -5.50
C LYS A 161 -5.11 -5.13 -4.80
N MET A 162 -4.76 -5.40 -3.54
CA MET A 162 -3.79 -4.63 -2.76
C MET A 162 -2.40 -5.22 -2.86
N LEU A 163 -2.23 -6.34 -3.57
CA LEU A 163 -1.01 -7.15 -3.57
C LEU A 163 -0.47 -7.34 -4.97
N GLN A 164 0.85 -7.32 -5.08
CA GLN A 164 1.58 -7.72 -6.28
C GLN A 164 2.80 -8.56 -5.86
N PRO A 165 3.20 -9.60 -6.60
CA PRO A 165 4.45 -10.31 -6.33
C PRO A 165 5.64 -9.36 -6.55
N GLY A 166 6.54 -9.29 -5.56
CA GLY A 166 7.81 -8.57 -5.66
C GLY A 166 8.93 -9.42 -6.28
N PRO A 167 10.10 -8.82 -6.57
CA PRO A 167 11.21 -9.49 -7.27
C PRO A 167 11.78 -10.72 -6.54
N ASN A 168 11.67 -10.73 -5.22
CA ASN A 168 12.12 -11.82 -4.33
C ASN A 168 11.02 -12.85 -4.03
N GLY A 169 9.88 -12.81 -4.72
CA GLY A 169 8.75 -13.72 -4.50
C GLY A 169 7.82 -13.35 -3.33
N HIS A 170 8.14 -12.30 -2.56
CA HIS A 170 7.25 -11.77 -1.53
C HIS A 170 6.28 -10.74 -2.08
N ALA A 171 5.01 -10.83 -1.70
CA ALA A 171 4.07 -9.81 -2.14
C ALA A 171 4.37 -8.45 -1.48
N GLN A 172 3.99 -7.39 -2.18
CA GLN A 172 4.16 -6.00 -1.77
C GLN A 172 2.82 -5.28 -1.87
N LEU A 173 2.59 -4.27 -1.01
CA LEU A 173 1.37 -3.47 -1.06
C LEU A 173 1.42 -2.54 -2.27
N VAL A 174 0.35 -2.51 -3.04
CA VAL A 174 0.19 -1.63 -4.21
C VAL A 174 -0.97 -0.66 -4.06
N ASP A 175 -0.82 0.50 -4.68
CA ASP A 175 -1.87 1.50 -4.86
C ASP A 175 -2.92 1.03 -5.89
N PRO A 176 -4.05 1.75 -6.05
CA PRO A 176 -5.07 1.40 -7.05
C PRO A 176 -4.59 1.42 -8.50
N TRP A 177 -3.43 2.03 -8.78
CA TRP A 177 -2.81 2.05 -10.12
C TRP A 177 -1.82 0.91 -10.35
N ASN A 178 -1.72 -0.02 -9.39
CA ASN A 178 -0.80 -1.15 -9.34
C ASN A 178 0.68 -0.76 -9.22
N THR A 179 0.96 0.39 -8.60
CA THR A 179 2.32 0.77 -8.25
C THR A 179 2.58 0.47 -6.76
N PRO A 180 3.70 -0.17 -6.40
CA PRO A 180 4.02 -0.43 -4.99
C PRO A 180 4.13 0.86 -4.19
N TYR A 181 3.60 0.88 -2.95
CA TYR A 181 3.84 2.02 -2.07
C TYR A 181 5.31 2.10 -1.66
N ILE A 182 5.81 3.32 -1.53
CA ILE A 182 7.07 3.58 -0.84
C ILE A 182 6.76 3.80 0.64
N VAL A 183 7.50 3.09 1.49
CA VAL A 183 7.39 3.19 2.94
C VAL A 183 8.65 3.82 3.49
N PHE A 184 8.51 4.99 4.12
CA PHE A 184 9.57 5.63 4.88
C PHE A 184 9.21 5.54 6.36
N ALA A 185 10.12 5.10 7.23
CA ALA A 185 9.90 5.12 8.67
C ALA A 185 11.08 5.74 9.42
N ALA A 186 10.80 6.41 10.52
CA ALA A 186 11.82 7.00 11.38
C ALA A 186 12.65 5.87 12.03
N THR A 187 13.97 5.99 11.93
CA THR A 187 14.87 5.01 12.55
C THR A 187 14.84 5.20 14.07
N LYS A 188 14.56 4.14 14.82
CA LYS A 188 14.58 4.17 16.28
C LYS A 188 15.93 4.66 16.81
N GLY A 189 15.89 5.68 17.66
CA GLY A 189 17.08 6.21 18.35
C GLY A 189 17.98 7.11 17.50
N LYS A 190 17.60 7.44 16.26
CA LYS A 190 18.27 8.48 15.47
C LYS A 190 17.36 9.69 15.33
N PRO A 191 17.90 10.92 15.40
CA PRO A 191 17.09 12.13 15.24
C PRO A 191 16.51 12.15 13.83
N ASN A 192 15.19 11.94 13.74
CA ASN A 192 14.34 12.18 12.57
C ASN A 192 14.82 11.56 11.24
N ASN A 193 15.83 10.69 11.25
CA ASN A 193 16.45 10.22 10.03
C ASN A 193 15.69 8.99 9.56
N TYR A 194 14.71 9.24 8.70
CA TYR A 194 14.16 8.21 7.83
C TYR A 194 15.34 7.52 7.15
N ALA A 195 15.48 6.20 7.33
CA ALA A 195 16.65 5.52 6.80
C ALA A 195 16.65 5.65 5.27
N THR A 196 17.56 6.48 4.74
CA THR A 196 17.75 6.70 3.31
C THR A 196 18.64 5.64 2.67
N ASN A 197 19.17 4.68 3.44
CA ASN A 197 20.08 3.65 2.93
C ASN A 197 19.28 2.52 2.26
N MET A 198 18.74 2.90 1.10
CA MET A 198 18.57 2.18 -0.17
C MET A 198 18.84 0.66 -0.08
N ASP A 199 17.81 -0.20 -0.05
CA ASP A 199 17.22 -0.81 -1.26
C ASP A 199 15.88 -0.19 -1.72
N GLY A 200 15.70 1.11 -1.51
CA GLY A 200 15.06 1.93 -2.51
C GLY A 200 15.86 1.87 -3.81
N THR A 201 15.66 0.82 -4.60
CA THR A 201 15.50 1.10 -6.02
C THR A 201 14.09 1.67 -6.17
N PRO A 202 13.92 2.95 -6.53
CA PRO A 202 12.86 3.25 -7.48
C PRO A 202 13.21 2.35 -8.67
N GLN A 203 12.51 1.23 -8.84
CA GLN A 203 12.56 0.50 -10.10
C GLN A 203 11.81 1.35 -11.15
N VAL A 204 12.35 2.54 -11.44
CA VAL A 204 11.98 3.30 -12.63
C VAL A 204 12.97 2.84 -13.69
N TRP A 205 12.56 1.83 -14.44
CA TRP A 205 13.09 1.61 -15.77
C TRP A 205 12.01 1.99 -16.80
N PRO A 206 12.34 2.74 -17.88
CA PRO A 206 13.63 3.36 -18.23
C PRO A 206 13.64 4.89 -18.04
N THR A 207 14.85 5.42 -17.79
CA THR A 207 15.29 6.84 -17.78
C THR A 207 14.88 7.73 -16.60
N GLY A 208 15.74 7.75 -15.57
CA GLY A 208 15.83 8.83 -14.57
C GLY A 208 15.64 8.36 -13.13
N THR A 209 16.72 8.21 -12.37
CA THR A 209 16.67 7.90 -10.93
C THR A 209 16.19 9.13 -10.16
N VAL A 210 14.88 9.21 -9.88
CA VAL A 210 14.36 10.21 -8.94
C VAL A 210 14.53 9.64 -7.53
N THR A 211 15.46 10.20 -6.77
CA THR A 211 15.59 9.90 -5.33
C THR A 211 14.36 10.46 -4.63
N VAL A 212 13.42 9.59 -4.28
CA VAL A 212 12.24 9.96 -3.50
C VAL A 212 12.67 10.21 -2.06
N THR A 213 12.33 11.37 -1.53
CA THR A 213 12.61 11.75 -0.13
C THR A 213 11.32 11.86 0.68
N PRO A 214 11.35 11.57 1.99
CA PRO A 214 10.18 11.79 2.85
C PRO A 214 9.83 13.29 2.91
N TYR A 215 8.53 13.59 2.99
CA TYR A 215 8.06 14.98 3.01
C TYR A 215 8.38 15.67 4.34
N GLN A 216 8.69 16.96 4.25
CA GLN A 216 9.09 17.82 5.36
C GLN A 216 8.40 19.20 5.32
N SER A 217 8.10 19.76 6.49
CA SER A 217 7.60 21.11 6.71
C SER A 217 8.48 21.84 7.72
N GLY A 218 8.91 23.07 7.43
CA GLY A 218 9.63 23.89 8.42
C GLY A 218 10.90 23.24 8.98
N GLY A 219 11.64 22.48 8.16
CA GLY A 219 12.87 21.78 8.56
C GLY A 219 12.64 20.49 9.37
N LYS A 220 11.39 20.05 9.49
CA LYS A 220 10.96 18.85 10.21
C LYS A 220 10.22 17.89 9.28
N TYR A 221 10.43 16.59 9.42
CA TYR A 221 9.63 15.64 8.65
C TYR A 221 8.20 15.57 9.19
N LEU A 222 7.22 15.32 8.31
CA LEU A 222 5.80 15.34 8.68
C LEU A 222 5.38 14.30 9.74
N ASN A 223 6.17 13.23 9.92
CA ASN A 223 5.92 12.21 10.93
C ASN A 223 7.24 11.79 11.60
N GLU A 224 7.83 12.68 12.38
CA GLU A 224 9.18 12.54 12.96
C GLU A 224 9.41 11.22 13.73
N SER A 225 8.38 10.70 14.40
CA SER A 225 8.46 9.48 15.22
C SER A 225 7.71 8.28 14.61
N GLY A 226 7.23 8.39 13.38
CA GLY A 226 6.35 7.40 12.76
C GLY A 226 6.82 6.95 11.39
N PHE A 227 5.90 6.95 10.44
CA PHE A 227 6.14 6.49 9.07
C PHE A 227 5.31 7.29 8.05
N GLN A 228 5.78 7.29 6.81
CA GLN A 228 5.16 7.90 5.65
C GLN A 228 4.93 6.82 4.59
N LEU A 229 3.74 6.78 4.02
CA LEU A 229 3.40 5.98 2.85
C LEU A 229 3.21 6.92 1.68
N ILE A 230 3.84 6.62 0.55
CA ILE A 230 3.73 7.41 -0.68
C ILE A 230 3.22 6.50 -1.80
N SER A 231 2.13 6.92 -2.45
CA SER A 231 1.65 6.34 -3.71
C SER A 231 2.19 7.15 -4.89
N ALA A 232 2.50 6.45 -5.98
CA ALA A 232 2.92 7.08 -7.23
C ALA A 232 1.74 7.65 -8.04
N GLY A 233 0.50 7.39 -7.62
CA GLY A 233 -0.72 7.84 -8.28
C GLY A 233 -0.83 7.44 -9.76
N ARG A 234 -1.56 8.26 -10.52
CA ARG A 234 -2.01 7.92 -11.88
C ARG A 234 -0.88 7.80 -12.89
N ASN A 235 0.13 8.66 -12.80
CA ASN A 235 1.29 8.65 -13.70
C ASN A 235 2.27 7.52 -13.37
N ARG A 236 2.10 6.82 -12.24
CA ARG A 236 2.97 5.74 -11.75
C ARG A 236 4.42 6.16 -11.54
N LEU A 237 4.67 7.46 -11.43
CA LEU A 237 5.99 8.02 -11.23
C LEU A 237 6.00 8.76 -9.90
N PHE A 238 6.96 8.41 -9.04
CA PHE A 238 7.16 9.13 -7.79
C PHE A 238 7.79 10.49 -8.07
N GLY A 239 7.30 11.53 -7.39
CA GLY A 239 7.98 12.80 -7.32
C GLY A 239 9.22 12.75 -6.41
N PRO A 240 10.04 13.81 -6.43
CA PRO A 240 11.27 13.88 -5.63
C PRO A 240 11.01 13.94 -4.11
N GLY A 241 9.79 14.27 -3.67
CA GLY A 241 9.46 14.49 -2.26
C GLY A 241 10.11 15.76 -1.68
N GLY A 242 10.21 15.86 -0.35
CA GLY A 242 10.91 16.95 0.33
C GLY A 242 10.01 18.08 0.85
N THR A 243 10.43 19.34 0.69
CA THR A 243 9.70 20.53 1.19
C THR A 243 8.49 20.91 0.36
N ASP A 244 8.46 20.44 -0.89
CA ASP A 244 7.37 20.72 -1.81
C ASP A 244 6.24 19.74 -1.54
N PHE A 245 5.26 20.20 -0.77
CA PHE A 245 4.02 19.47 -0.56
C PHE A 245 3.36 19.14 -1.90
N PRO A 246 2.65 18.01 -2.02
CA PRO A 246 1.89 17.69 -3.21
C PRO A 246 0.73 18.68 -3.34
N ALA A 247 0.99 19.87 -3.91
CA ALA A 247 0.05 20.91 -4.29
C ALA A 247 0.73 22.00 -5.13
N THR A 248 0.85 21.79 -6.44
CA THR A 248 0.29 22.69 -7.48
C THR A 248 0.80 22.34 -8.90
N THR A 249 -0.11 21.89 -9.76
CA THR A 249 -0.17 22.26 -11.20
C THR A 249 0.81 21.71 -12.24
N ARG A 250 1.62 20.68 -11.98
CA ARG A 250 2.29 19.95 -13.08
C ARG A 250 1.99 18.46 -13.02
N GLU A 251 1.65 17.91 -14.19
CA GLU A 251 1.39 16.48 -14.42
C GLU A 251 2.54 15.66 -13.80
N GLY A 252 2.24 15.01 -12.68
CA GLY A 252 3.19 14.62 -11.65
C GLY A 252 2.43 14.13 -10.41
N ASP A 253 1.57 13.13 -10.60
CA ASP A 253 0.54 12.65 -9.68
C ASP A 253 1.09 11.84 -8.47
N ASP A 254 2.14 12.26 -7.75
CA ASP A 254 2.48 11.68 -6.43
C ASP A 254 1.54 12.17 -5.30
N ASP A 255 0.30 12.45 -5.70
CA ASP A 255 -0.74 13.23 -5.02
C ASP A 255 -1.26 12.60 -3.73
N GLN A 256 -0.80 11.43 -3.32
CA GLN A 256 -1.44 10.63 -2.27
C GLN A 256 -0.44 9.94 -1.36
N ALA A 257 0.35 10.75 -0.65
CA ALA A 257 0.93 10.32 0.60
C ALA A 257 -0.16 10.17 1.68
N ASN A 258 0.13 9.46 2.77
CA ASN A 258 -0.75 9.42 3.96
C ASN A 258 -0.94 10.77 4.67
N PHE A 259 -0.54 11.88 4.04
CA PHE A 259 -0.70 13.27 4.48
C PHE A 259 -1.39 14.20 3.46
N SER A 260 -1.77 13.70 2.27
CA SER A 260 -2.50 14.52 1.28
C SER A 260 -4.00 14.50 1.59
N ARG A 261 -4.67 15.59 1.99
CA ARG A 261 -4.30 17.03 2.13
C ARG A 261 -5.07 17.75 3.26
N SER A 262 -6.27 17.28 3.51
CA SER A 262 -7.34 17.78 4.36
C SER A 262 -8.07 16.57 4.97
N ILE A 263 -7.34 15.45 5.00
CA ILE A 263 -7.74 14.05 5.11
C ILE A 263 -6.40 13.35 5.48
N LEU A 264 -6.07 12.79 6.65
CA LEU A 264 -6.72 12.46 7.90
C LEU A 264 -5.65 12.61 8.99
N ARG A 265 -5.63 13.76 9.67
CA ARG A 265 -4.87 14.01 10.90
C ARG A 265 -3.38 13.66 10.80
N ALA A 266 -2.62 14.52 10.12
CA ALA A 266 -1.24 14.76 10.53
C ALA A 266 -1.25 14.95 12.06
N GLY A 267 -0.40 14.20 12.77
CA GLY A 267 -0.34 14.13 14.22
C GLY A 267 0.09 15.45 14.87
N PHE A 268 -0.71 16.49 14.69
CA PHE A 268 -0.74 17.69 15.50
C PHE A 268 -1.71 17.45 16.64
N ASN A 269 -1.18 16.98 17.75
CA ASN A 269 -1.57 17.45 19.07
C ASN A 269 -0.30 17.98 19.73
#